data_AF-A0A9C6XE81-F1
#
_entry.id   AF-A0A9C6XE81-F1
#
_cell.length_a   1.000
_cell.length_b   1.000
_cell.length_c   1.000
_cell.angle_alpha   90.00
_cell.angle_beta   90.00
_cell.angle_gamma   90.00
#
_symmetry.space_group_name_H-M   'P 1'
#
loop_
_entity.id
_entity.type
_entity.pdbx_description
1 polymer ?
#
loop_
_entity_poly.entity_id
_entity_poly.type
_entity_poly.pdbx_seq_one_letter_code
_entity_poly.pdbx_strand_id
1 'polypeptide(L)'
;MECGICTELFDATERVPKVLPCGHTACLRYLGLLTDSRCPTCRQDFNDPPEGLPTNYLALQQPNKIGLYRSPCAWCSDFRAAATPCCWEDHDVLPVRSALRRQLQDAQPQADEQLQGLRDEQALAALTLLTGETWDVTLRGGGRELTGTLGHAEDPAKKMLRLLLAAALTEDRAATPDSPPAAGSPPTAVSPPTAVSPPTAVSPPTAVSPPTAVSPPRATQDSPATEALLQWEMDVGAFSDSEPGAHQQEKAAALRDAPGVMRLVNVMCRADPAWSLQLLQLAGPTVEQLFVFRVSEAHLLAVHAMPRLRRLEVFGDFDPDVIPMLPALPPSHAGLEWLRAWDLPRPTVRSLLNAHAHSLQTLQLEVGTQGNKSWPRGCPDLPVLLQQCGLRELVRLVLCRGCRRWYERRRCREQRAKIRHALPGLEVLCSKCDLAPLDSVFRLTEEEE
;
A
#
# COMPACT_ATOMS: atom_id res chain seq x y z
N MET A 1 -0.24 -10.80 2.61
CA MET A 1 -0.43 -11.01 1.16
C MET A 1 -1.69 -10.25 0.74
N GLU A 2 -1.76 -9.69 -0.47
CA GLU A 2 -2.87 -8.87 -0.96
C GLU A 2 -3.65 -9.57 -2.07
N CYS A 3 -4.93 -9.24 -2.21
CA CYS A 3 -5.74 -9.72 -3.31
C CYS A 3 -5.27 -9.08 -4.63
N GLY A 4 -4.82 -9.86 -5.60
CA GLY A 4 -4.36 -9.36 -6.92
C GLY A 4 -5.43 -8.73 -7.82
N ILE A 5 -6.62 -8.42 -7.28
CA ILE A 5 -7.75 -7.85 -8.03
C ILE A 5 -8.25 -6.58 -7.36
N CYS A 6 -8.62 -6.65 -6.07
CA CYS A 6 -9.01 -5.45 -5.31
C CYS A 6 -7.84 -4.79 -4.56
N THR A 7 -6.64 -5.36 -4.67
CA THR A 7 -5.36 -4.86 -4.11
C THR A 7 -5.41 -4.57 -2.61
N GLU A 8 -6.24 -5.31 -1.88
CA GLU A 8 -6.47 -5.14 -0.45
C GLU A 8 -5.93 -6.34 0.32
N LEU A 9 -5.49 -6.11 1.55
CA LEU A 9 -4.93 -7.16 2.41
C LEU A 9 -5.98 -8.24 2.69
N PHE A 10 -5.54 -9.49 2.61
CA PHE A 10 -6.36 -10.61 3.05
C PHE A 10 -6.52 -10.58 4.57
N ASP A 11 -7.73 -10.89 5.02
CA ASP A 11 -8.08 -11.00 6.44
C ASP A 11 -8.82 -12.31 6.70
N ALA A 12 -8.98 -12.65 7.98
CA ALA A 12 -9.61 -13.90 8.39
C ALA A 12 -11.15 -13.86 8.37
N THR A 13 -11.77 -12.73 8.01
CA THR A 13 -13.20 -12.49 8.21
C THR A 13 -13.95 -12.16 6.91
N GLU A 14 -13.67 -11.03 6.27
CA GLU A 14 -14.38 -10.56 5.07
C GLU A 14 -13.57 -10.80 3.80
N ARG A 15 -12.26 -10.62 3.87
CA ARG A 15 -11.33 -10.73 2.74
C ARG A 15 -10.53 -12.03 2.81
N VAL A 16 -11.23 -13.12 3.12
CA VAL A 16 -10.65 -14.46 3.17
C VAL A 16 -10.13 -14.84 1.78
N PRO A 17 -8.86 -15.23 1.61
CA PRO A 17 -8.29 -15.56 0.30
C PRO A 17 -8.85 -16.91 -0.16
N LYS A 18 -9.66 -16.91 -1.20
CA LYS A 18 -10.28 -18.09 -1.79
C LYS A 18 -9.53 -18.52 -3.05
N VAL A 19 -9.21 -19.81 -3.14
CA VAL A 19 -8.57 -20.43 -4.30
C VAL A 19 -9.65 -20.88 -5.27
N LEU A 20 -9.63 -20.34 -6.49
CA LEU A 20 -10.50 -20.75 -7.57
C LEU A 20 -9.99 -22.08 -8.19
N PRO A 21 -10.82 -22.85 -8.91
CA PRO A 21 -10.43 -24.12 -9.55
C PRO A 21 -9.23 -23.99 -10.50
N CYS A 22 -9.02 -22.80 -11.08
CA CYS A 22 -7.87 -22.46 -11.92
C CYS A 22 -6.56 -22.20 -11.16
N GLY A 23 -6.56 -22.28 -9.83
CA GLY A 23 -5.39 -22.01 -8.97
C GLY A 23 -5.20 -20.54 -8.56
N HIS A 24 -5.87 -19.59 -9.21
CA HIS A 24 -5.82 -18.18 -8.81
C HIS A 24 -6.49 -17.94 -7.45
N THR A 25 -5.97 -16.98 -6.69
CA THR A 25 -6.52 -16.60 -5.39
C THR A 25 -7.16 -15.21 -5.45
N ALA A 26 -8.39 -15.07 -4.94
CA ALA A 26 -9.13 -13.81 -4.85
C ALA A 26 -9.80 -13.69 -3.47
N CYS A 27 -10.06 -12.49 -2.97
CA CYS A 27 -10.70 -12.34 -1.67
C CYS A 27 -12.22 -12.63 -1.75
N LEU A 28 -12.76 -13.24 -0.70
CA LEU A 28 -14.16 -13.65 -0.60
C LEU A 28 -15.12 -12.49 -0.89
N ARG A 29 -14.87 -11.33 -0.27
CA ARG A 29 -15.64 -10.10 -0.52
C ARG A 29 -15.68 -9.68 -1.99
N TYR A 30 -14.58 -9.85 -2.74
CA TYR A 30 -14.58 -9.50 -4.17
C TYR A 30 -15.34 -10.54 -4.99
N LEU A 31 -15.16 -11.83 -4.69
CA LEU A 31 -15.90 -12.89 -5.38
C LEU A 31 -17.41 -12.80 -5.16
N GLY A 32 -17.85 -12.35 -3.99
CA GLY A 32 -19.27 -12.08 -3.71
C GLY A 32 -19.88 -10.90 -4.48
N LEU A 33 -19.04 -10.05 -5.11
CA LEU A 33 -19.49 -8.94 -5.97
C LEU A 33 -19.54 -9.30 -7.46
N LEU A 34 -19.02 -10.46 -7.85
CA LEU A 34 -19.05 -10.90 -9.24
C LEU A 34 -20.46 -11.36 -9.61
N THR A 35 -20.97 -10.83 -10.71
CA THR A 35 -22.25 -11.24 -11.29
C THR A 35 -22.14 -12.53 -12.09
N ASP A 36 -20.93 -12.91 -12.48
CA ASP A 36 -20.59 -14.10 -13.24
C ASP A 36 -19.57 -14.93 -12.46
N SER A 37 -19.82 -16.24 -12.31
CA SER A 37 -18.94 -17.16 -11.57
C SER A 37 -17.70 -17.52 -12.37
N ARG A 38 -16.92 -16.52 -12.78
CA ARG A 38 -15.74 -16.64 -13.64
C ARG A 38 -14.53 -16.07 -12.94
N CYS A 39 -13.39 -16.73 -13.10
CA CYS A 39 -12.13 -16.24 -12.58
C CYS A 39 -11.79 -14.90 -13.25
N PRO A 40 -11.54 -13.82 -12.51
CA PRO A 40 -11.19 -12.52 -13.09
C PRO A 40 -9.81 -12.52 -13.77
N THR A 41 -8.93 -13.46 -13.42
CA THR A 41 -7.58 -13.56 -14.00
C THR A 41 -7.57 -14.36 -15.30
N CYS A 42 -8.20 -15.53 -15.33
CA CYS A 42 -8.12 -16.45 -16.47
C CYS A 42 -9.47 -16.75 -17.13
N ARG A 43 -10.57 -16.17 -16.63
CA ARG A 43 -11.95 -16.33 -17.12
C ARG A 43 -12.50 -17.75 -17.11
N GLN A 44 -11.84 -18.66 -16.39
CA GLN A 44 -12.34 -20.01 -16.16
C GLN A 44 -13.54 -19.98 -15.21
N ASP A 45 -14.60 -20.69 -15.57
CA ASP A 45 -15.82 -20.76 -14.78
C ASP A 45 -15.61 -21.62 -13.52
N PHE A 46 -16.26 -21.24 -12.44
CA PHE A 46 -16.34 -22.00 -11.20
C PHE A 46 -17.80 -22.12 -10.77
N ASN A 47 -18.23 -23.32 -10.39
CA ASN A 47 -19.64 -23.60 -10.12
C ASN A 47 -20.01 -23.52 -8.64
N ASP A 48 -19.01 -23.44 -7.76
CA ASP A 48 -19.22 -23.40 -6.32
C ASP A 48 -19.45 -21.96 -5.83
N PRO A 49 -20.31 -21.76 -4.82
CA PRO A 49 -20.48 -20.45 -4.20
C PRO A 49 -19.13 -19.98 -3.60
N PRO A 50 -18.79 -18.68 -3.67
CA PRO A 50 -17.50 -18.15 -3.20
C PRO A 50 -17.13 -18.56 -1.77
N GLU A 51 -18.11 -18.70 -0.87
CA GLU A 51 -17.94 -19.10 0.52
C GLU A 51 -17.40 -20.53 0.65
N GLY A 52 -17.81 -21.41 -0.28
CA GLY A 52 -17.46 -22.84 -0.32
C GLY A 52 -16.10 -23.12 -0.96
N LEU A 53 -15.46 -22.13 -1.60
CA LEU A 53 -14.14 -22.31 -2.20
C LEU A 53 -13.06 -22.55 -1.13
N PRO A 54 -12.02 -23.35 -1.43
CA PRO A 54 -10.90 -23.57 -0.52
C PRO A 54 -10.22 -22.26 -0.12
N THR A 55 -9.90 -22.10 1.15
CA THR A 55 -9.15 -20.93 1.63
C THR A 55 -7.64 -21.16 1.43
N ASN A 56 -6.95 -20.20 0.82
CA ASN A 56 -5.49 -20.18 0.75
C ASN A 56 -4.92 -19.78 2.11
N TYR A 57 -4.78 -20.74 3.02
CA TYR A 57 -4.23 -20.46 4.33
C TYR A 57 -2.78 -19.99 4.27
N LEU A 58 -2.00 -20.23 3.21
CA LEU A 58 -0.66 -19.64 3.06
C LEU A 58 -0.71 -18.13 2.86
N ALA A 59 -1.75 -17.63 2.19
CA ALA A 59 -2.00 -16.19 2.05
C ALA A 59 -2.45 -15.54 3.37
N LEU A 60 -3.03 -16.33 4.29
CA LEU A 60 -3.31 -15.96 5.68
C LEU A 60 -2.12 -16.23 6.62
N GLN A 61 -1.22 -17.16 6.28
CA GLN A 61 -0.03 -17.54 7.04
C GLN A 61 1.12 -16.55 6.84
N GLN A 62 0.80 -15.27 7.00
CA GLN A 62 1.69 -14.40 7.76
C GLN A 62 1.14 -14.29 9.20
N PRO A 63 1.29 -15.32 10.06
CA PRO A 63 1.16 -15.07 11.47
C PRO A 63 2.40 -14.26 11.87
N ASN A 64 2.19 -13.02 12.29
CA ASN A 64 3.04 -12.35 13.27
C ASN A 64 4.58 -12.42 13.05
N LYS A 65 5.09 -11.93 11.92
CA LYS A 65 6.38 -11.20 11.94
C LYS A 65 6.19 -9.71 12.29
N ILE A 66 5.14 -9.42 13.06
CA ILE A 66 4.93 -8.15 13.79
C ILE A 66 5.42 -8.30 15.25
N GLY A 67 6.13 -9.39 15.56
CA GLY A 67 6.51 -9.73 16.94
C GLY A 67 7.89 -9.27 17.43
N LEU A 68 8.79 -8.70 16.60
CA LEU A 68 10.16 -8.39 17.07
C LEU A 68 10.77 -7.04 16.64
N TYR A 69 10.00 -6.12 16.07
CA TYR A 69 10.39 -4.71 16.05
C TYR A 69 9.17 -3.86 16.37
N ARG A 70 8.85 -3.76 17.67
CA ARG A 70 8.08 -2.62 18.18
C ARG A 70 8.98 -1.40 18.01
N SER A 71 8.95 -0.76 16.84
CA SER A 71 9.46 0.60 16.73
C SER A 71 8.72 1.44 17.78
N PRO A 72 9.43 2.24 18.59
CA PRO A 72 8.80 3.00 19.65
C PRO A 72 7.69 3.85 19.08
N CYS A 73 6.48 3.76 19.64
CA CYS A 73 5.43 4.71 19.31
C CYS A 73 5.98 6.11 19.60
N ALA A 74 6.09 6.96 18.59
CA ALA A 74 6.50 8.34 18.75
C ALA A 74 5.26 9.24 18.79
N TRP A 75 5.35 10.35 19.52
CA TRP A 75 4.30 11.34 19.72
C TRP A 75 4.71 12.64 19.06
N CYS A 76 3.82 13.19 18.24
CA CYS A 76 4.01 14.51 17.67
C CYS A 76 3.30 15.56 18.53
N SER A 77 4.07 16.43 19.18
CA SER A 77 3.55 17.50 20.04
C SER A 77 2.62 18.45 19.28
N ASP A 78 2.94 18.73 18.01
CA ASP A 78 2.16 19.66 17.17
C ASP A 78 0.80 19.11 16.75
N PHE A 79 0.71 17.80 16.48
CA PHE A 79 -0.55 17.17 16.10
C PHE A 79 -1.31 16.56 17.27
N ARG A 80 -0.70 16.51 18.47
CA ARG A 80 -1.26 15.87 19.66
C ARG A 80 -1.76 14.46 19.34
N ALA A 81 -0.95 13.70 18.62
CA ALA A 81 -1.27 12.36 18.15
C ALA A 81 0.00 11.52 17.95
N ALA A 82 -0.18 10.23 17.69
CA ALA A 82 0.90 9.36 17.22
C ALA A 82 1.59 10.00 16.01
N ALA A 83 2.92 10.04 16.02
CA ALA A 83 3.72 10.62 14.97
C ALA A 83 3.57 9.79 13.69
N THR A 84 3.31 10.48 12.59
CA THR A 84 3.36 9.91 11.24
C THR A 84 4.74 10.19 10.62
N PRO A 85 5.15 9.51 9.54
CA PRO A 85 6.42 9.78 8.86
C PRO A 85 6.64 11.27 8.55
N CYS A 86 5.60 11.98 8.14
CA CYS A 86 5.64 13.43 7.88
C CYS A 86 5.84 14.32 9.12
N CYS A 87 5.92 13.75 10.33
CA CYS A 87 6.15 14.51 11.55
C CYS A 87 7.63 14.72 11.86
N TRP A 88 8.51 13.83 11.39
CA TRP A 88 9.92 13.84 11.78
C TRP A 88 10.74 14.98 11.14
N GLU A 89 10.24 15.56 10.05
CA GLU A 89 10.95 16.63 9.33
C GLU A 89 10.71 18.03 9.91
N ASP A 90 9.48 18.30 10.36
CA ASP A 90 9.01 19.67 10.63
C ASP A 90 8.43 19.85 12.05
N HIS A 91 8.24 18.78 12.83
CA HIS A 91 7.49 18.83 14.10
C HIS A 91 8.31 18.31 15.28
N ASP A 92 7.93 18.74 16.49
CA ASP A 92 8.51 18.20 17.73
C ASP A 92 7.97 16.78 17.96
N VAL A 93 8.79 15.79 17.59
CA VAL A 93 8.50 14.37 17.75
C VAL A 93 9.33 13.81 18.89
N LEU A 94 8.64 13.25 19.88
CA LEU A 94 9.28 12.65 21.05
C LEU A 94 8.84 11.19 21.19
N PRO A 95 9.69 10.31 21.72
CA PRO A 95 9.23 9.00 22.17
C PRO A 95 8.01 9.16 23.09
N VAL A 96 6.97 8.34 22.91
CA VAL A 96 5.69 8.46 23.66
C VAL A 96 5.91 8.55 25.16
N ARG A 97 6.83 7.78 25.73
CA ARG A 97 7.15 7.84 27.17
C ARG A 97 7.76 9.19 27.58
N SER A 98 8.63 9.76 26.74
CA SER A 98 9.24 11.07 26.98
C SER A 98 8.21 12.19 26.88
N ALA A 99 7.31 12.12 25.88
CA ALA A 99 6.19 13.04 25.74
C ALA A 99 5.24 12.97 26.94
N LEU A 100 4.93 11.76 27.43
CA LEU A 100 4.04 11.55 28.57
C LEU A 100 4.65 12.10 29.87
N ARG A 101 5.95 11.88 30.12
CA ARG A 101 6.65 12.51 31.26
C ARG A 101 6.59 14.03 31.20
N ARG A 102 6.79 14.62 30.01
CA ARG A 102 6.70 16.08 29.83
C ARG A 102 5.32 16.62 30.17
N GLN A 103 4.25 15.90 29.84
CA GLN A 103 2.87 16.30 30.18
C GLN A 103 2.54 16.16 31.68
N LEU A 104 3.20 15.22 32.35
CA LEU A 104 2.99 14.89 33.76
C LEU A 104 4.02 15.53 34.71
N GLN A 105 4.82 16.48 34.25
CA GLN A 105 5.91 17.09 35.04
C GLN A 105 5.42 17.65 36.39
N ASP A 106 4.19 18.18 36.46
CA ASP A 106 3.60 18.73 37.70
C ASP A 106 2.96 17.67 38.62
N ALA A 107 2.82 16.42 38.15
CA ALA A 107 2.22 15.28 38.86
C ALA A 107 3.19 14.10 39.02
N GLN A 108 4.46 14.32 38.69
CA GLN A 108 5.49 13.29 38.54
C GLN A 108 5.69 12.36 39.75
N PRO A 109 5.77 12.84 41.01
CA PRO A 109 6.03 11.95 42.15
C PRO A 109 4.91 10.92 42.42
N GLN A 110 3.69 11.18 41.92
CA GLN A 110 2.56 10.24 42.03
C GLN A 110 2.39 9.40 40.74
N ALA A 111 2.96 9.85 39.62
CA ALA A 111 2.82 9.20 38.32
C ALA A 111 3.93 8.19 38.02
N ASP A 112 5.10 8.31 38.64
CA ASP A 112 6.27 7.47 38.33
C ASP A 112 6.01 5.97 38.53
N GLU A 113 5.25 5.58 39.56
CA GLU A 113 4.87 4.18 39.80
C GLU A 113 3.97 3.63 38.67
N GLN A 114 3.03 4.44 38.19
CA GLN A 114 2.14 4.08 37.08
C GLN A 114 2.88 4.08 35.73
N LEU A 115 3.82 5.01 35.54
CA LEU A 115 4.62 5.13 34.31
C LEU A 115 5.55 3.94 34.08
N GLN A 116 6.04 3.29 35.14
CA GLN A 116 6.87 2.09 35.02
C GLN A 116 6.08 0.88 34.50
N GLY A 117 4.79 0.78 34.83
CA GLY A 117 3.91 -0.32 34.43
C GLY A 117 3.24 -0.18 33.06
N LEU A 118 3.25 1.02 32.46
CA LEU A 118 2.52 1.30 31.21
C LEU A 118 3.22 0.77 29.96
N ARG A 119 2.50 0.01 29.13
CA ARG A 119 2.91 -0.34 27.76
C ARG A 119 2.82 0.90 26.84
N ASP A 120 3.57 0.91 25.74
CA ASP A 120 3.61 2.09 24.85
C ASP A 120 2.24 2.45 24.23
N GLU A 121 1.40 1.45 23.95
CA GLU A 121 0.02 1.63 23.51
C GLU A 121 -0.84 2.35 24.57
N GLN A 122 -0.63 2.00 25.85
CA GLN A 122 -1.33 2.61 26.99
C GLN A 122 -0.82 4.04 27.23
N ALA A 123 0.49 4.26 27.08
CA ALA A 123 1.09 5.58 27.17
C ALA A 123 0.63 6.51 26.04
N LEU A 124 0.42 5.98 24.83
CA LEU A 124 -0.15 6.73 23.70
C LEU A 124 -1.62 7.07 23.93
N ALA A 125 -2.42 6.14 24.46
CA ALA A 125 -3.80 6.41 24.87
C ALA A 125 -3.86 7.48 25.96
N ALA A 126 -2.97 7.42 26.95
CA ALA A 126 -2.86 8.41 28.01
C ALA A 126 -2.52 9.81 27.46
N LEU A 127 -1.55 9.91 26.55
CA LEU A 127 -1.22 11.17 25.88
C LEU A 127 -2.40 11.74 25.09
N THR A 128 -3.14 10.89 24.40
CA THR A 128 -4.35 11.29 23.66
C THR A 128 -5.41 11.88 24.60
N LEU A 129 -5.66 11.23 25.74
CA LEU A 129 -6.60 11.72 26.74
C LEU A 129 -6.11 13.02 27.41
N LEU A 130 -4.82 13.12 27.71
CA LEU A 130 -4.22 14.30 28.37
C LEU A 130 -4.22 15.54 27.48
N THR A 131 -4.02 15.37 26.17
CA THR A 131 -3.89 16.49 25.21
C THR A 131 -5.20 16.89 24.53
N GLY A 132 -6.26 16.09 24.70
CA GLY A 132 -7.62 16.44 24.28
C GLY A 132 -8.27 17.52 25.17
N GLU A 133 -9.05 18.39 24.53
CA GLU A 133 -9.66 19.57 25.16
C GLU A 133 -10.76 19.20 26.17
N THR A 134 -11.65 18.25 25.81
CA THR A 134 -12.75 17.77 26.65
C THR A 134 -13.05 16.30 26.33
N TRP A 135 -13.44 15.54 27.34
CA TRP A 135 -13.84 14.13 27.20
C TRP A 135 -15.10 13.85 28.01
N ASP A 136 -16.10 13.22 27.42
CA ASP A 136 -17.22 12.67 28.18
C ASP A 136 -16.86 11.29 28.72
N VAL A 137 -16.91 11.17 30.04
CA VAL A 137 -16.54 9.94 30.75
C VAL A 137 -17.78 9.37 31.41
N THR A 138 -17.97 8.07 31.21
CA THR A 138 -19.06 7.29 31.80
C THR A 138 -18.46 6.15 32.60
N LEU A 139 -18.70 6.14 33.91
CA LEU A 139 -18.28 5.07 34.82
C LEU A 139 -19.51 4.26 35.23
N ARG A 140 -19.43 2.94 35.05
CA ARG A 140 -20.53 2.01 35.38
C ARG A 140 -20.06 1.02 36.44
N GLY A 141 -20.84 0.86 37.50
CA GLY A 141 -20.54 -0.09 38.58
C GLY A 141 -21.73 -0.32 39.50
N GLY A 142 -22.01 -1.58 39.85
CA GLY A 142 -23.08 -1.94 40.79
C GLY A 142 -24.49 -1.49 40.36
N GLY A 143 -24.77 -1.47 39.05
CA GLY A 143 -26.07 -1.04 38.50
C GLY A 143 -26.29 0.48 38.49
N ARG A 144 -25.25 1.27 38.77
CA ARG A 144 -25.27 2.74 38.69
C ARG A 144 -24.35 3.24 37.59
N GLU A 145 -24.73 4.35 36.99
CA GLU A 145 -24.00 5.02 35.92
C GLU A 145 -23.71 6.47 36.35
N LEU A 146 -22.43 6.84 36.30
CA LEU A 146 -21.97 8.20 36.57
C LEU A 146 -21.39 8.77 35.28
N THR A 147 -22.00 9.84 34.77
CA THR A 147 -21.56 10.55 33.56
C THR A 147 -21.03 11.92 33.93
N GLY A 148 -19.92 12.34 33.34
CA GLY A 148 -19.40 13.68 33.51
C GLY A 148 -18.37 14.07 32.44
N THR A 149 -18.16 15.36 32.27
CA THR A 149 -17.21 15.89 31.28
C THR A 149 -15.90 16.28 31.95
N LEU A 150 -14.80 15.73 31.43
CA LEU A 150 -13.43 15.96 31.88
C LEU A 150 -12.80 17.05 31.00
N GLY A 151 -12.89 18.31 31.43
CA GLY A 151 -12.30 19.46 30.74
C GLY A 151 -10.77 19.57 30.88
N HIS A 152 -10.19 20.61 30.28
CA HIS A 152 -8.74 20.83 30.11
C HIS A 152 -7.90 20.48 31.36
N ALA A 153 -6.81 19.73 31.14
CA ALA A 153 -6.00 19.11 32.18
C ALA A 153 -4.79 19.96 32.60
N GLU A 154 -5.04 21.14 33.18
CA GLU A 154 -4.01 21.87 33.94
C GLU A 154 -3.90 21.32 35.37
N ASP A 155 -5.00 20.81 35.93
CA ASP A 155 -5.09 20.27 37.29
C ASP A 155 -4.41 18.88 37.42
N PRO A 156 -3.43 18.72 38.33
CA PRO A 156 -2.75 17.45 38.59
C PRO A 156 -3.69 16.27 38.87
N ALA A 157 -4.81 16.50 39.57
CA ALA A 157 -5.77 15.44 39.87
C ALA A 157 -6.50 14.93 38.61
N LYS A 158 -6.81 15.82 37.67
CA LYS A 158 -7.41 15.47 36.38
C LYS A 158 -6.41 14.76 35.46
N LYS A 159 -5.14 15.18 35.48
CA LYS A 159 -4.06 14.48 34.76
C LYS A 159 -3.92 13.03 35.26
N MET A 160 -3.95 12.82 36.57
CA MET A 160 -3.89 11.48 37.17
C MET A 160 -5.11 10.63 36.84
N LEU A 161 -6.32 11.20 36.93
CA LEU A 161 -7.56 10.48 36.58
C LEU A 161 -7.55 10.04 35.10
N ARG A 162 -7.06 10.88 34.17
CA ARG A 162 -6.91 10.52 32.76
C ARG A 162 -5.87 9.42 32.54
N LEU A 163 -4.77 9.43 33.31
CA LEU A 163 -3.75 8.38 33.26
C LEU A 163 -4.32 7.02 33.70
N LEU A 164 -5.09 7.00 34.80
CA LEU A 164 -5.74 5.79 35.31
C LEU A 164 -6.82 5.26 34.34
N LEU A 165 -7.61 6.15 33.74
CA LEU A 165 -8.57 5.78 32.70
C LEU A 165 -7.88 5.15 31.48
N ALA A 166 -6.73 5.69 31.05
CA ALA A 166 -5.96 5.14 29.94
C ALA A 166 -5.45 3.72 30.22
N ALA A 167 -5.00 3.45 31.44
CA ALA A 167 -4.58 2.11 31.86
C ALA A 167 -5.76 1.13 31.79
N ALA A 168 -6.92 1.50 32.34
CA ALA A 168 -8.11 0.65 32.41
C ALA A 168 -8.78 0.36 31.05
N LEU A 169 -8.81 1.34 30.13
CA LEU A 169 -9.45 1.20 28.81
C LEU A 169 -8.81 0.14 27.90
N THR A 170 -7.63 -0.37 28.25
CA THR A 170 -6.90 -1.37 27.46
C THR A 170 -6.97 -2.78 28.05
N GLU A 171 -7.45 -2.93 29.28
CA GLU A 171 -7.65 -4.23 29.92
C GLU A 171 -8.92 -4.93 29.40
N ASP A 172 -9.97 -4.17 29.09
CA ASP A 172 -11.26 -4.69 28.63
C ASP A 172 -11.21 -5.28 27.20
N ARG A 173 -10.20 -4.90 26.41
CA ARG A 173 -9.98 -5.45 25.06
C ARG A 173 -9.30 -6.83 25.07
N ALA A 174 -8.78 -7.27 26.21
CA ALA A 174 -8.12 -8.56 26.37
C ALA A 174 -9.01 -9.64 27.02
N ALA A 175 -10.21 -9.28 27.48
CA ALA A 175 -11.14 -10.19 28.13
C ALA A 175 -12.49 -10.24 27.38
N THR A 176 -12.56 -11.04 26.31
CA THR A 176 -13.86 -11.53 25.81
C THR A 176 -14.29 -12.72 26.66
N PRO A 177 -15.46 -12.69 27.33
CA PRO A 177 -16.04 -13.87 27.94
C PRO A 177 -16.66 -14.78 26.87
N ASP A 178 -16.25 -16.04 26.90
CA ASP A 178 -16.78 -17.15 26.10
C ASP A 178 -18.29 -17.38 26.28
N SER A 179 -18.94 -17.68 25.15
CA SER A 179 -20.13 -18.53 24.95
C SER A 179 -21.49 -18.14 25.60
N PRO A 180 -22.60 -18.12 24.82
CA PRO A 180 -23.94 -18.22 25.37
C PRO A 180 -24.31 -19.70 25.68
N PRO A 181 -25.18 -19.97 26.67
CA PRO A 181 -25.50 -21.33 27.08
C PRO A 181 -26.47 -21.99 26.09
N ALA A 182 -26.26 -23.28 25.85
CA ALA A 182 -27.14 -24.12 25.06
C ALA A 182 -28.27 -24.75 25.89
N ALA A 183 -29.39 -24.98 25.19
CA ALA A 183 -30.43 -25.98 25.40
C ALA A 183 -31.57 -25.70 26.41
N GLY A 184 -32.75 -25.44 25.85
CA GLY A 184 -34.01 -25.97 26.35
C GLY A 184 -34.68 -26.78 25.23
N SER A 185 -34.77 -28.10 25.37
CA SER A 185 -35.51 -29.00 24.47
C SER A 185 -37.00 -29.07 24.85
N PRO A 186 -37.89 -29.35 23.88
CA PRO A 186 -39.04 -30.22 24.14
C PRO A 186 -39.23 -31.30 23.05
N PRO A 187 -40.13 -32.29 23.27
CA PRO A 187 -39.78 -33.69 23.06
C PRO A 187 -40.37 -34.36 21.80
N THR A 188 -39.71 -35.47 21.49
CA THR A 188 -40.10 -36.74 20.84
C THR A 188 -41.55 -36.89 20.35
N ALA A 189 -41.70 -37.23 19.07
CA ALA A 189 -42.88 -37.93 18.54
C ALA A 189 -42.47 -38.96 17.45
N VAL A 190 -42.40 -40.22 17.89
CA VAL A 190 -42.89 -41.48 17.28
C VAL A 190 -43.01 -41.58 15.75
N SER A 191 -42.23 -42.50 15.17
CA SER A 191 -42.44 -43.06 13.82
C SER A 191 -43.40 -44.27 13.83
N PRO A 192 -44.18 -44.49 12.76
CA PRO A 192 -44.63 -45.82 12.35
C PRO A 192 -44.23 -46.16 10.88
N PRO A 193 -44.42 -47.43 10.43
CA PRO A 193 -43.39 -48.14 9.69
C PRO A 193 -43.66 -48.44 8.20
N THR A 194 -42.58 -48.89 7.57
CA THR A 194 -42.34 -49.72 6.38
C THR A 194 -43.52 -50.34 5.60
N ALA A 195 -43.49 -50.20 4.27
CA ALA A 195 -44.05 -51.14 3.27
C ALA A 195 -43.27 -51.01 1.94
N VAL A 196 -42.41 -51.96 1.55
CA VAL A 196 -42.64 -53.12 0.64
C VAL A 196 -43.05 -52.74 -0.80
N SER A 197 -42.11 -52.90 -1.73
CA SER A 197 -42.28 -52.82 -3.21
C SER A 197 -42.96 -54.07 -3.78
N PRO A 198 -43.59 -53.98 -4.98
CA PRO A 198 -43.18 -54.82 -6.13
C PRO A 198 -43.50 -54.15 -7.51
N PRO A 199 -43.41 -54.84 -8.68
CA PRO A 199 -42.18 -55.23 -9.36
C PRO A 199 -42.08 -54.76 -10.84
N THR A 200 -40.94 -55.11 -11.42
CA THR A 200 -40.39 -55.07 -12.78
C THR A 200 -41.33 -55.22 -14.00
N ALA A 201 -41.04 -54.50 -15.10
CA ALA A 201 -41.24 -54.96 -16.49
C ALA A 201 -40.32 -54.18 -17.48
N VAL A 202 -39.27 -54.82 -18.05
CA VAL A 202 -39.13 -55.32 -19.45
C VAL A 202 -38.83 -54.24 -20.52
N SER A 203 -37.61 -54.28 -21.06
CA SER A 203 -37.09 -53.58 -22.25
C SER A 203 -37.59 -54.16 -23.59
N PRO A 204 -37.41 -53.47 -24.73
CA PRO A 204 -36.67 -54.08 -25.86
C PRO A 204 -35.85 -53.00 -26.68
N PRO A 205 -35.22 -53.28 -27.85
CA PRO A 205 -33.76 -53.41 -27.94
C PRO A 205 -33.05 -52.52 -28.99
N THR A 206 -31.73 -52.41 -28.78
CA THR A 206 -30.56 -52.41 -29.70
C THR A 206 -30.58 -51.69 -31.07
N ALA A 207 -29.57 -50.83 -31.29
CA ALA A 207 -28.91 -50.68 -32.59
C ALA A 207 -27.41 -50.27 -32.46
N VAL A 208 -26.55 -51.25 -32.78
CA VAL A 208 -25.26 -51.24 -33.52
C VAL A 208 -24.26 -50.07 -33.38
N SER A 209 -23.04 -50.43 -32.95
CA SER A 209 -21.79 -49.63 -32.92
C SER A 209 -21.05 -49.56 -34.28
N PRO A 210 -20.05 -48.66 -34.39
CA PRO A 210 -18.74 -49.05 -34.95
C PRO A 210 -17.53 -48.59 -34.09
N PRO A 211 -16.30 -49.06 -34.41
CA PRO A 211 -15.31 -49.43 -33.37
C PRO A 211 -14.12 -48.47 -33.17
N THR A 212 -13.60 -48.54 -31.95
CA THR A 212 -12.19 -48.52 -31.46
C THR A 212 -11.16 -47.56 -32.07
N ALA A 213 -10.55 -46.72 -31.22
CA ALA A 213 -9.14 -46.37 -31.35
C ALA A 213 -8.46 -46.22 -29.96
N VAL A 214 -7.31 -46.88 -29.88
CA VAL A 214 -6.40 -47.18 -28.78
C VAL A 214 -5.79 -45.93 -28.13
N SER A 215 -5.73 -45.89 -26.79
CA SER A 215 -4.92 -44.92 -26.03
C SER A 215 -3.47 -45.39 -25.88
N PRO A 216 -2.45 -44.52 -26.06
CA PRO A 216 -1.11 -44.74 -25.49
C PRO A 216 -0.92 -43.95 -24.17
N PRO A 217 0.09 -44.32 -23.35
CA PRO A 217 0.11 -44.02 -21.93
C PRO A 217 0.71 -42.65 -21.58
N ARG A 218 0.26 -42.20 -20.41
CA ARG A 218 0.74 -41.09 -19.57
C ARG A 218 2.27 -40.91 -19.62
N ALA A 219 2.71 -39.84 -20.28
CA ALA A 219 4.03 -39.26 -20.07
C ALA A 219 3.91 -38.13 -19.04
N THR A 220 4.66 -38.26 -17.96
CA THR A 220 5.00 -37.21 -17.01
C THR A 220 5.63 -36.06 -17.78
N GLN A 221 4.91 -34.96 -17.97
CA GLN A 221 5.49 -33.70 -18.43
C GLN A 221 5.48 -32.74 -17.25
N ASP A 222 6.62 -32.68 -16.56
CA ASP A 222 7.06 -31.46 -15.90
C ASP A 222 6.85 -30.29 -16.87
N SER A 223 6.05 -29.30 -16.45
CA SER A 223 5.76 -28.13 -17.26
C SER A 223 6.91 -27.12 -17.14
N PRO A 224 7.63 -26.79 -18.23
CA PRO A 224 8.65 -25.73 -18.23
C PRO A 224 8.05 -24.32 -18.28
N ALA A 225 6.72 -24.20 -18.26
CA ALA A 225 6.02 -22.92 -18.37
C ALA A 225 6.11 -22.05 -17.11
N THR A 226 6.39 -22.65 -15.94
CA THR A 226 6.45 -21.92 -14.66
C THR A 226 7.81 -21.25 -14.42
N GLU A 227 8.90 -21.76 -15.02
CA GLU A 227 10.24 -21.16 -14.90
C GLU A 227 10.39 -19.88 -15.74
N ALA A 228 9.66 -19.74 -16.84
CA ALA A 228 9.74 -18.57 -17.72
C ALA A 228 9.10 -17.29 -17.12
N LEU A 229 8.26 -17.41 -16.09
CA LEU A 229 7.62 -16.26 -15.42
C LEU A 229 8.51 -15.62 -14.35
N LEU A 230 9.61 -16.26 -13.95
CA LEU A 230 10.46 -15.80 -12.84
C LEU A 230 11.54 -14.80 -13.25
N GLN A 231 11.76 -14.54 -14.54
CA GLN A 231 12.79 -13.61 -15.03
C GLN A 231 12.27 -12.25 -15.50
N TRP A 232 10.95 -12.01 -15.46
CA TRP A 232 10.39 -10.78 -16.02
C TRP A 232 10.58 -9.56 -15.12
N GLU A 233 10.58 -9.80 -13.80
CA GLU A 233 10.67 -8.79 -12.75
C GLU A 233 11.86 -9.06 -11.83
N MET A 234 12.63 -8.02 -11.54
CA MET A 234 13.72 -8.03 -10.58
C MET A 234 13.46 -6.97 -9.51
N ASP A 235 13.35 -7.40 -8.26
CA ASP A 235 13.28 -6.54 -7.09
C ASP A 235 14.61 -6.57 -6.35
N VAL A 236 15.28 -5.43 -6.28
CA VAL A 236 16.57 -5.29 -5.60
C VAL A 236 16.48 -4.56 -4.25
N GLY A 237 15.26 -4.25 -3.78
CA GLY A 237 15.05 -3.41 -2.60
C GLY A 237 15.69 -3.96 -1.32
N ALA A 238 15.81 -5.28 -1.19
CA ALA A 238 16.39 -5.92 -0.01
C ALA A 238 17.89 -5.61 0.22
N PHE A 239 18.61 -5.18 -0.81
CA PHE A 239 20.06 -4.94 -0.74
C PHE A 239 20.53 -3.72 -1.55
N SER A 240 19.66 -3.06 -2.32
CA SER A 240 20.05 -1.86 -3.08
C SER A 240 20.37 -0.68 -2.17
N ASP A 241 19.79 -0.63 -0.97
CA ASP A 241 20.04 0.40 0.05
C ASP A 241 21.30 0.14 0.88
N SER A 242 22.07 -0.91 0.56
CA SER A 242 23.29 -1.23 1.29
C SER A 242 24.51 -0.54 0.68
N GLU A 243 25.50 -0.22 1.52
CA GLU A 243 26.78 0.33 1.08
C GLU A 243 27.53 -0.57 0.07
N PRO A 244 28.55 -0.05 -0.65
CA PRO A 244 29.28 -0.80 -1.68
C PRO A 244 29.99 -2.08 -1.20
N GLY A 245 30.25 -2.20 0.10
CA GLY A 245 30.87 -3.39 0.70
C GLY A 245 29.88 -4.49 1.12
N ALA A 246 28.59 -4.18 1.22
CA ALA A 246 27.56 -5.09 1.71
C ALA A 246 26.87 -5.84 0.55
N HIS A 247 26.35 -7.03 0.85
CA HIS A 247 25.60 -7.88 -0.10
C HIS A 247 26.29 -8.06 -1.47
N GLN A 248 27.63 -8.19 -1.48
CA GLN A 248 28.41 -8.25 -2.72
C GLN A 248 28.00 -9.40 -3.62
N GLN A 249 27.60 -10.54 -3.03
CA GLN A 249 27.20 -11.72 -3.80
C GLN A 249 25.85 -11.51 -4.49
N GLU A 250 24.88 -10.92 -3.79
CA GLU A 250 23.55 -10.57 -4.29
C GLU A 250 23.64 -9.45 -5.34
N LYS A 251 24.43 -8.41 -5.07
CA LYS A 251 24.73 -7.33 -6.02
C LYS A 251 25.37 -7.86 -7.30
N ALA A 252 26.34 -8.77 -7.19
CA ALA A 252 26.97 -9.39 -8.35
C ALA A 252 26.02 -10.31 -9.13
N ALA A 253 25.14 -11.05 -8.43
CA ALA A 253 24.10 -11.84 -9.07
C ALA A 253 23.10 -10.96 -9.84
N ALA A 254 22.62 -9.88 -9.22
CA ALA A 254 21.72 -8.92 -9.85
C ALA A 254 22.32 -8.32 -11.13
N LEU A 255 23.61 -7.95 -11.13
CA LEU A 255 24.29 -7.46 -12.35
C LEU A 255 24.36 -8.51 -13.46
N ARG A 256 24.60 -9.79 -13.11
CA ARG A 256 24.62 -10.88 -14.10
C ARG A 256 23.24 -11.14 -14.70
N ASP A 257 22.20 -11.04 -13.88
CA ASP A 257 20.83 -11.38 -14.26
C ASP A 257 20.05 -10.17 -14.83
N ALA A 258 20.61 -8.96 -14.75
CA ALA A 258 19.99 -7.72 -15.23
C ALA A 258 19.64 -7.71 -16.75
N PRO A 259 20.47 -8.27 -17.65
CA PRO A 259 20.12 -8.32 -19.07
C PRO A 259 18.89 -9.21 -19.30
N GLY A 260 17.84 -8.66 -19.91
CA GLY A 260 16.59 -9.39 -20.16
C GLY A 260 15.46 -9.06 -19.19
N VAL A 261 15.77 -8.41 -18.07
CA VAL A 261 14.74 -7.90 -17.14
C VAL A 261 13.89 -6.84 -17.86
N MET A 262 12.57 -6.93 -17.72
CA MET A 262 11.66 -5.92 -18.28
C MET A 262 11.01 -5.06 -17.20
N ARG A 263 10.92 -5.55 -15.96
CA ARG A 263 10.46 -4.78 -14.80
C ARG A 263 11.53 -4.78 -13.71
N LEU A 264 12.10 -3.62 -13.42
CA LEU A 264 13.09 -3.44 -12.37
C LEU A 264 12.53 -2.52 -11.29
N VAL A 265 12.47 -2.97 -10.04
CA VAL A 265 11.84 -2.23 -8.94
C VAL A 265 12.74 -2.08 -7.73
N ASN A 266 12.46 -1.04 -6.93
CA ASN A 266 13.13 -0.73 -5.67
C ASN A 266 14.65 -0.53 -5.78
N VAL A 267 15.10 0.15 -6.84
CA VAL A 267 16.51 0.51 -7.00
C VAL A 267 16.82 1.77 -6.19
N MET A 268 17.57 1.65 -5.10
CA MET A 268 18.11 2.78 -4.33
C MET A 268 19.43 3.25 -4.95
N CYS A 269 19.47 4.44 -5.54
CA CYS A 269 20.64 4.93 -6.27
C CYS A 269 21.72 5.57 -5.38
N ARG A 270 21.37 6.00 -4.16
CA ARG A 270 22.27 6.79 -3.29
C ARG A 270 23.24 5.95 -2.46
N ALA A 271 22.81 4.78 -1.98
CA ALA A 271 23.61 3.93 -1.09
C ALA A 271 24.84 3.34 -1.79
N ASP A 272 24.70 2.94 -3.06
CA ASP A 272 25.79 2.50 -3.92
C ASP A 272 25.61 3.03 -5.35
N PRO A 273 26.04 4.28 -5.61
CA PRO A 273 25.84 4.94 -6.90
C PRO A 273 26.55 4.25 -8.07
N ALA A 274 27.68 3.59 -7.82
CA ALA A 274 28.43 2.91 -8.87
C ALA A 274 27.73 1.63 -9.30
N TRP A 275 27.33 0.80 -8.35
CA TRP A 275 26.62 -0.45 -8.62
C TRP A 275 25.24 -0.19 -9.25
N SER A 276 24.46 0.73 -8.68
CA SER A 276 23.10 1.01 -9.19
C SER A 276 23.14 1.62 -10.60
N LEU A 277 24.09 2.50 -10.90
CA LEU A 277 24.31 2.99 -12.26
C LEU A 277 24.66 1.85 -13.22
N GLN A 278 25.56 0.95 -12.83
CA GLN A 278 25.93 -0.21 -13.64
C GLN A 278 24.74 -1.13 -13.89
N LEU A 279 23.90 -1.37 -12.86
CA LEU A 279 22.69 -2.16 -12.97
C LEU A 279 21.72 -1.56 -14.00
N LEU A 280 21.46 -0.25 -13.92
CA LEU A 280 20.59 0.45 -14.86
C LEU A 280 21.13 0.40 -16.29
N GLN A 281 22.45 0.52 -16.49
CA GLN A 281 23.07 0.43 -17.81
C GLN A 281 22.93 -0.97 -18.42
N LEU A 282 23.07 -2.03 -17.61
CA LEU A 282 22.92 -3.41 -18.08
C LEU A 282 21.46 -3.78 -18.38
N ALA A 283 20.52 -3.32 -17.55
CA ALA A 283 19.09 -3.59 -17.73
C ALA A 283 18.44 -2.69 -18.80
N GLY A 284 19.01 -1.51 -19.05
CA GLY A 284 18.43 -0.46 -19.88
C GLY A 284 17.92 -0.87 -21.28
N PRO A 285 18.58 -1.78 -22.02
CA PRO A 285 18.09 -2.21 -23.34
C PRO A 285 16.76 -2.96 -23.31
N THR A 286 16.39 -3.59 -22.19
CA THR A 286 15.21 -4.48 -22.08
C THR A 286 14.13 -3.96 -21.14
N VAL A 287 14.47 -3.10 -20.18
CA VAL A 287 13.52 -2.60 -19.19
C VAL A 287 12.42 -1.75 -19.82
N GLU A 288 11.18 -2.11 -19.51
CA GLU A 288 9.96 -1.40 -19.90
C GLU A 288 9.31 -0.69 -18.70
N GLN A 289 9.51 -1.21 -17.49
CA GLN A 289 8.98 -0.63 -16.25
C GLN A 289 10.09 -0.48 -15.21
N LEU A 290 10.25 0.71 -14.68
CA LEU A 290 11.32 1.03 -13.73
C LEU A 290 10.78 1.79 -12.52
N PHE A 291 11.23 1.38 -11.33
CA PHE A 291 11.07 2.14 -10.10
C PHE A 291 12.45 2.40 -9.46
N VAL A 292 12.84 3.67 -9.44
CA VAL A 292 14.13 4.15 -8.93
C VAL A 292 13.94 5.23 -7.88
N PHE A 293 14.82 5.24 -6.89
CA PHE A 293 14.79 6.15 -5.74
C PHE A 293 16.14 6.85 -5.56
N ARG A 294 16.07 8.09 -5.05
CA ARG A 294 17.23 8.95 -4.73
C ARG A 294 18.21 9.03 -5.91
N VAL A 295 17.67 9.23 -7.11
CA VAL A 295 18.42 9.24 -8.37
C VAL A 295 19.38 10.45 -8.43
N SER A 296 20.59 10.25 -8.95
CA SER A 296 21.50 11.34 -9.32
C SER A 296 21.36 11.70 -10.81
N GLU A 297 22.07 12.74 -11.27
CA GLU A 297 22.10 13.13 -12.68
C GLU A 297 22.52 11.98 -13.60
N ALA A 298 23.58 11.24 -13.25
CA ALA A 298 24.06 10.12 -14.05
C ALA A 298 23.01 9.00 -14.16
N HIS A 299 22.29 8.72 -13.07
CA HIS A 299 21.19 7.75 -13.08
C HIS A 299 20.06 8.22 -13.96
N LEU A 300 19.64 9.49 -13.84
CA LEU A 300 18.59 10.05 -14.69
C LEU A 300 18.96 10.00 -16.17
N LEU A 301 20.21 10.29 -16.55
CA LEU A 301 20.68 10.17 -17.92
C LEU A 301 20.63 8.72 -18.42
N ALA A 302 21.02 7.76 -17.58
CA ALA A 302 20.94 6.34 -17.91
C ALA A 302 19.48 5.89 -18.10
N VAL A 303 18.58 6.27 -17.19
CA VAL A 303 17.14 5.99 -17.28
C VAL A 303 16.54 6.64 -18.54
N HIS A 304 16.91 7.88 -18.82
CA HIS A 304 16.42 8.61 -19.98
C HIS A 304 16.87 8.00 -21.31
N ALA A 305 17.98 7.28 -21.34
CA ALA A 305 18.49 6.62 -22.53
C ALA A 305 17.86 5.24 -22.79
N MET A 306 16.97 4.73 -21.92
CA MET A 306 16.41 3.38 -22.01
C MET A 306 15.36 3.25 -23.12
N PRO A 307 15.68 2.62 -24.27
CA PRO A 307 14.87 2.75 -25.50
C PRO A 307 13.46 2.14 -25.41
N ARG A 308 13.25 1.21 -24.48
CA ARG A 308 11.98 0.47 -24.30
C ARG A 308 11.19 0.91 -23.08
N LEU A 309 11.69 1.87 -22.30
CA LEU A 309 11.05 2.28 -21.06
C LEU A 309 9.71 2.97 -21.35
N ARG A 310 8.63 2.41 -20.82
CA ARG A 310 7.24 2.89 -20.96
C ARG A 310 6.65 3.39 -19.66
N ARG A 311 7.02 2.78 -18.52
CA ARG A 311 6.55 3.15 -17.19
C ARG A 311 7.72 3.51 -16.29
N LEU A 312 7.76 4.75 -15.82
CA LEU A 312 8.79 5.22 -14.91
C LEU A 312 8.17 5.76 -13.62
N GLU A 313 8.59 5.20 -12.50
CA GLU A 313 8.44 5.80 -11.18
C GLU A 313 9.81 6.26 -10.69
N VAL A 314 9.92 7.55 -10.40
CA VAL A 314 11.17 8.18 -10.01
C VAL A 314 10.94 9.05 -8.78
N PHE A 315 11.70 8.75 -7.73
CA PHE A 315 11.79 9.55 -6.53
C PHE A 315 13.14 10.26 -6.49
N GLY A 316 13.11 11.59 -6.55
CA GLY A 316 14.28 12.43 -6.41
C GLY A 316 14.65 12.65 -4.95
N ASP A 317 15.95 12.84 -4.71
CA ASP A 317 16.49 13.42 -3.49
C ASP A 317 17.64 14.31 -3.96
N PHE A 318 17.28 15.40 -4.64
CA PHE A 318 18.23 16.26 -5.32
C PHE A 318 18.67 17.39 -4.41
N ASP A 319 19.98 17.61 -4.38
CA ASP A 319 20.54 18.85 -3.88
C ASP A 319 19.96 20.02 -4.70
N PRO A 320 19.41 21.07 -4.05
CA PRO A 320 18.86 22.24 -4.74
C PRO A 320 19.83 22.93 -5.71
N ASP A 321 21.15 22.72 -5.54
CA ASP A 321 22.18 23.32 -6.40
C ASP A 321 22.45 22.53 -7.69
N VAL A 322 21.97 21.27 -7.80
CA VAL A 322 22.17 20.43 -8.98
C VAL A 322 20.88 20.34 -9.79
N ILE A 323 20.90 20.93 -10.99
CA ILE A 323 19.77 20.94 -11.92
C ILE A 323 20.10 20.06 -13.13
N PRO A 324 19.80 18.75 -13.07
CA PRO A 324 20.05 17.88 -14.20
C PRO A 324 19.10 18.24 -15.34
N MET A 325 19.68 18.60 -16.49
CA MET A 325 18.97 18.83 -17.73
C MET A 325 19.15 17.62 -18.63
N LEU A 326 18.04 17.02 -19.04
CA LEU A 326 18.08 15.85 -19.91
C LEU A 326 18.19 16.27 -21.38
N PRO A 327 19.01 15.56 -22.18
CA PRO A 327 19.10 15.80 -23.61
C PRO A 327 17.79 15.46 -24.32
N ALA A 328 17.67 15.84 -25.59
CA ALA A 328 16.54 15.37 -26.40
C ALA A 328 16.65 13.87 -26.70
N LEU A 329 15.53 13.17 -26.70
CA LEU A 329 15.49 11.75 -27.03
C LEU A 329 15.75 11.51 -28.53
N PRO A 330 16.43 10.41 -28.88
CA PRO A 330 16.53 9.99 -30.26
C PRO A 330 15.15 9.57 -30.81
N PRO A 331 14.89 9.70 -32.13
CA PRO A 331 13.60 9.37 -32.74
C PRO A 331 13.16 7.91 -32.60
N SER A 332 14.11 7.00 -32.33
CA SER A 332 13.87 5.57 -32.14
C SER A 332 13.37 5.21 -30.73
N HIS A 333 13.31 6.17 -29.82
CA HIS A 333 12.87 5.96 -28.45
C HIS A 333 11.35 5.83 -28.40
N ALA A 334 10.83 4.75 -27.82
CA ALA A 334 9.37 4.53 -27.72
C ALA A 334 8.68 5.64 -26.88
N GLY A 335 9.41 6.10 -25.86
CA GLY A 335 8.97 7.15 -24.97
C GLY A 335 8.09 6.62 -23.83
N LEU A 336 7.93 7.44 -22.79
CA LEU A 336 7.16 7.06 -21.61
C LEU A 336 5.68 7.20 -21.90
N GLU A 337 4.91 6.16 -21.56
CA GLU A 337 3.44 6.18 -21.55
C GLU A 337 2.91 6.57 -20.17
N TRP A 338 3.66 6.24 -19.11
CA TRP A 338 3.30 6.52 -17.73
C TRP A 338 4.52 7.06 -16.96
N LEU A 339 4.36 8.18 -16.27
CA LEU A 339 5.38 8.80 -15.43
C LEU A 339 4.80 9.14 -14.06
N ARG A 340 5.52 8.75 -13.01
CA ARG A 340 5.31 9.24 -11.66
C ARG A 340 6.60 9.86 -11.14
N ALA A 341 6.55 11.14 -10.84
CA ALA A 341 7.71 11.92 -10.40
C ALA A 341 7.44 12.55 -9.03
N TRP A 342 8.34 12.27 -8.10
CA TRP A 342 8.34 12.73 -6.72
C TRP A 342 9.64 13.46 -6.45
N ASP A 343 9.52 14.60 -5.76
CA ASP A 343 10.63 15.46 -5.34
C ASP A 343 11.76 15.69 -6.38
N LEU A 344 11.37 15.79 -7.66
CA LEU A 344 12.30 16.15 -8.74
C LEU A 344 12.41 17.69 -8.86
N PRO A 345 13.60 18.23 -9.15
CA PRO A 345 13.77 19.64 -9.47
C PRO A 345 12.87 20.05 -10.63
N ARG A 346 12.30 21.26 -10.52
CA ARG A 346 11.36 21.78 -11.52
C ARG A 346 11.90 21.74 -12.96
N PRO A 347 13.16 22.14 -13.24
CA PRO A 347 13.70 22.09 -14.60
C PRO A 347 13.87 20.66 -15.12
N THR A 348 14.16 19.72 -14.23
CA THR A 348 14.27 18.29 -14.55
C THR A 348 12.92 17.70 -14.93
N VAL A 349 11.87 17.99 -14.14
CA VAL A 349 10.48 17.60 -14.50
C VAL A 349 10.10 18.19 -15.85
N ARG A 350 10.38 19.47 -16.08
CA ARG A 350 10.12 20.11 -17.38
C ARG A 350 10.84 19.40 -18.54
N SER A 351 12.10 19.05 -18.35
CA SER A 351 12.90 18.36 -19.36
C SER A 351 12.35 16.97 -19.67
N LEU A 352 12.01 16.19 -18.63
CA LEU A 352 11.34 14.88 -18.77
C LEU A 352 10.02 14.99 -19.54
N LEU A 353 9.17 15.94 -19.15
CA LEU A 353 7.87 16.14 -19.80
C LEU A 353 8.02 16.54 -21.26
N ASN A 354 8.95 17.44 -21.58
CA ASN A 354 9.23 17.85 -22.96
C ASN A 354 9.71 16.68 -23.82
N ALA A 355 10.63 15.88 -23.28
CA ALA A 355 11.22 14.78 -24.03
C ALA A 355 10.20 13.68 -24.36
N HIS A 356 9.25 13.42 -23.47
CA HIS A 356 8.21 12.40 -23.63
C HIS A 356 6.83 12.96 -24.01
N ALA A 357 6.77 14.21 -24.49
CA ALA A 357 5.50 14.91 -24.73
C ALA A 357 4.58 14.25 -25.77
N HIS A 358 5.14 13.45 -26.67
CA HIS A 358 4.44 12.79 -27.77
C HIS A 358 3.89 11.41 -27.41
N SER A 359 4.26 10.85 -26.26
CA SER A 359 3.90 9.47 -25.86
C SER A 359 3.27 9.39 -24.47
N LEU A 360 3.49 10.40 -23.62
CA LEU A 360 3.04 10.37 -22.23
C LEU A 360 1.52 10.48 -22.12
N GLN A 361 0.89 9.40 -21.64
CA GLN A 361 -0.56 9.28 -21.47
C GLN A 361 -1.02 9.53 -20.04
N THR A 362 -0.25 9.06 -19.06
CA THR A 362 -0.54 9.23 -17.64
C THR A 362 0.62 9.88 -16.92
N LEU A 363 0.33 10.97 -16.20
CA LEU A 363 1.29 11.70 -15.40
C LEU A 363 0.81 11.76 -13.95
N GLN A 364 1.65 11.31 -13.02
CA GLN A 364 1.47 11.54 -11.59
C GLN A 364 2.58 12.46 -11.08
N LEU A 365 2.19 13.59 -10.52
CA LEU A 365 3.12 14.59 -9.98
C LEU A 365 2.85 14.83 -8.51
N GLU A 366 3.89 14.70 -7.69
CA GLU A 366 3.84 15.25 -6.35
C GLU A 366 4.04 16.75 -6.38
N VAL A 367 2.96 17.50 -6.16
CA VAL A 367 2.96 18.95 -6.17
C VAL A 367 2.00 19.50 -5.13
N GLY A 368 2.41 20.57 -4.47
CA GLY A 368 1.59 21.32 -3.55
C GLY A 368 0.52 22.16 -4.25
N THR A 369 -0.40 22.69 -3.44
CA THR A 369 -1.44 23.60 -3.93
C THR A 369 -0.91 25.02 -4.15
N GLN A 370 -1.76 25.92 -4.61
CA GLN A 370 -1.41 27.33 -4.79
C GLN A 370 -1.02 27.96 -3.42
N GLY A 371 0.18 28.56 -3.32
CA GLY A 371 0.68 29.20 -2.10
C GLY A 371 2.10 29.78 -2.28
N ASN A 372 2.65 30.40 -1.23
CA ASN A 372 3.97 31.07 -1.24
C ASN A 372 5.16 30.11 -1.12
N LYS A 373 4.92 28.80 -1.19
CA LYS A 373 6.00 27.81 -1.11
C LYS A 373 6.64 27.63 -2.48
N SER A 374 7.94 27.40 -2.50
CA SER A 374 8.67 27.00 -3.69
C SER A 374 8.22 25.62 -4.19
N TRP A 375 8.55 25.32 -5.44
CA TRP A 375 8.42 23.98 -5.99
C TRP A 375 9.16 22.94 -5.13
N PRO A 376 8.66 21.71 -4.97
CA PRO A 376 7.36 21.21 -5.42
C PRO A 376 6.20 21.56 -4.48
N ARG A 377 6.49 22.11 -3.28
CA ARG A 377 5.51 22.40 -2.21
C ARG A 377 4.50 23.50 -2.56
N GLY A 378 4.77 24.31 -3.58
CA GLY A 378 3.83 25.22 -4.20
C GLY A 378 4.03 25.28 -5.71
N CYS A 379 2.93 25.29 -6.47
CA CYS A 379 2.98 25.37 -7.93
C CYS A 379 1.78 26.15 -8.51
N PRO A 380 1.77 27.49 -8.38
CA PRO A 380 0.66 28.32 -8.86
C PRO A 380 0.54 28.30 -10.39
N ASP A 381 1.64 28.06 -11.09
CA ASP A 381 1.79 28.12 -12.54
C ASP A 381 1.90 26.74 -13.20
N LEU A 382 1.49 25.68 -12.49
CA LEU A 382 1.41 24.32 -13.04
C LEU A 382 0.67 24.24 -14.39
N PRO A 383 -0.48 24.93 -14.60
CA PRO A 383 -1.17 24.89 -15.90
C PRO A 383 -0.29 25.43 -17.03
N VAL A 384 0.47 26.50 -16.77
CA VAL A 384 1.37 27.11 -17.75
C VAL A 384 2.53 26.18 -18.07
N LEU A 385 3.11 25.54 -17.05
CA LEU A 385 4.18 24.56 -17.23
C LEU A 385 3.72 23.39 -18.12
N LEU A 386 2.57 22.79 -17.82
CA LEU A 386 2.05 21.65 -18.57
C LEU A 386 1.70 22.03 -20.02
N GLN A 387 1.13 23.22 -20.24
CA GLN A 387 0.83 23.73 -21.58
C GLN A 387 2.11 23.96 -22.40
N GLN A 388 3.17 24.49 -21.79
CA GLN A 388 4.46 24.69 -22.43
C GLN A 388 5.17 23.39 -22.79
N CYS A 389 4.86 22.29 -22.10
CA CYS A 389 5.43 20.97 -22.41
C CYS A 389 4.80 20.30 -23.63
N GLY A 390 3.67 20.79 -24.15
CA GLY A 390 3.09 20.28 -25.39
C GLY A 390 2.68 18.80 -25.32
N LEU A 391 2.20 18.34 -24.15
CA LEU A 391 1.82 16.96 -23.88
C LEU A 391 0.56 16.56 -24.68
N ARG A 392 0.73 15.98 -25.88
CA ARG A 392 -0.37 15.77 -26.85
C ARG A 392 -1.24 14.56 -26.53
N GLU A 393 -0.60 13.50 -26.07
CA GLU A 393 -1.26 12.22 -25.77
C GLU A 393 -1.68 12.11 -24.30
N LEU A 394 -1.49 13.16 -23.50
CA LEU A 394 -1.79 13.10 -22.07
C LEU A 394 -3.30 13.07 -21.84
N VAL A 395 -3.78 11.91 -21.39
CA VAL A 395 -5.20 11.67 -21.09
C VAL A 395 -5.48 11.82 -19.60
N ARG A 396 -4.51 11.53 -18.74
CA ARG A 396 -4.68 11.51 -17.28
C ARG A 396 -3.55 12.22 -16.54
N LEU A 397 -3.94 13.14 -15.65
CA LEU A 397 -3.05 13.80 -14.69
C LEU A 397 -3.53 13.55 -13.27
N VAL A 398 -2.70 12.92 -12.44
CA VAL A 398 -2.94 12.76 -11.01
C VAL A 398 -2.04 13.71 -10.22
N LEU A 399 -2.66 14.62 -9.49
CA LEU A 399 -1.97 15.50 -8.55
C LEU A 399 -1.84 14.77 -7.22
N CYS A 400 -0.65 14.22 -6.97
CA CYS A 400 -0.30 13.60 -5.71
C CYS A 400 -0.08 14.70 -4.68
N ARG A 401 -0.94 14.74 -3.66
CA ARG A 401 -0.79 15.67 -2.53
C ARG A 401 -0.18 14.91 -1.37
N GLY A 402 1.01 15.34 -0.96
CA GLY A 402 1.68 14.86 0.25
C GLY A 402 0.96 15.30 1.54
N CYS A 403 1.74 15.74 2.53
CA CYS A 403 1.26 16.05 3.88
C CYS A 403 0.03 16.99 3.90
N ARG A 404 -0.90 16.74 4.84
CA ARG A 404 -2.17 17.50 4.98
C ARG A 404 -1.95 19.01 5.17
N ARG A 405 -0.78 19.45 5.64
CA ARG A 405 -0.45 20.87 5.86
C ARG A 405 -0.29 21.69 4.57
N TRP A 406 -0.09 21.06 3.40
CA TRP A 406 0.09 21.77 2.11
C TRP A 406 -1.14 21.66 1.20
N TYR A 407 -2.21 21.09 1.75
CA TYR A 407 -3.43 20.77 1.05
C TYR A 407 -4.60 21.54 1.65
N GLU A 408 -5.11 22.50 0.88
CA GLU A 408 -6.43 23.08 1.12
C GLU A 408 -7.39 22.60 0.03
N ARG A 409 -8.49 21.94 0.42
CA ARG A 409 -9.44 21.34 -0.53
C ARG A 409 -9.98 22.33 -1.55
N ARG A 410 -10.23 23.58 -1.12
CA ARG A 410 -10.67 24.67 -1.99
C ARG A 410 -9.60 25.03 -3.03
N ARG A 411 -8.36 25.30 -2.61
CA ARG A 411 -7.25 25.61 -3.52
C ARG A 411 -6.93 24.47 -4.47
N CYS A 412 -7.06 23.22 -4.01
CA CYS A 412 -6.91 22.05 -4.87
C CYS A 412 -7.96 22.02 -5.98
N ARG A 413 -9.24 22.29 -5.67
CA ARG A 413 -10.31 22.38 -6.67
C ARG A 413 -10.05 23.51 -7.67
N GLU A 414 -9.64 24.69 -7.20
CA GLU A 414 -9.31 25.84 -8.04
C GLU A 414 -8.12 25.53 -8.98
N GLN A 415 -7.04 24.93 -8.47
CA GLN A 415 -5.89 24.54 -9.29
C GLN A 415 -6.29 23.50 -10.35
N ARG A 416 -7.09 22.48 -9.99
CA ARG A 416 -7.60 21.48 -10.94
C ARG A 416 -8.46 22.13 -12.02
N ALA A 417 -9.32 23.07 -11.65
CA ALA A 417 -10.16 23.81 -12.61
C ALA A 417 -9.30 24.61 -13.60
N LYS A 418 -8.25 25.29 -13.12
CA LYS A 418 -7.30 26.01 -13.98
C LYS A 418 -6.56 25.07 -14.94
N ILE A 419 -6.16 23.88 -14.50
CA ILE A 419 -5.50 22.89 -15.38
C ILE A 419 -6.48 22.41 -16.45
N ARG A 420 -7.72 22.04 -16.08
CA ARG A 420 -8.73 21.61 -17.06
C ARG A 420 -9.08 22.70 -18.07
N HIS A 421 -9.05 23.96 -17.65
CA HIS A 421 -9.26 25.08 -18.55
C HIS A 421 -8.09 25.24 -19.54
N ALA A 422 -6.85 25.07 -19.07
CA ALA A 422 -5.65 25.17 -19.91
C ALA A 422 -5.47 23.96 -20.84
N LEU A 423 -5.92 22.77 -20.43
CA LEU A 423 -5.81 21.50 -21.15
C LEU A 423 -7.20 20.83 -21.22
N PRO A 424 -8.05 21.23 -22.20
CA PRO A 424 -9.37 20.64 -22.36
C PRO A 424 -9.29 19.15 -22.70
N GLY A 425 -10.17 18.34 -22.11
CA GLY A 425 -10.21 16.89 -22.34
C GLY A 425 -9.31 16.05 -21.41
N LEU A 426 -8.40 16.70 -20.66
CA LEU A 426 -7.54 16.02 -19.69
C LEU A 426 -8.30 15.60 -18.43
N GLU A 427 -8.20 14.32 -18.05
CA GLU A 427 -8.69 13.83 -16.77
C GLU A 427 -7.76 14.27 -15.63
N VAL A 428 -8.17 15.29 -14.87
CA VAL A 428 -7.38 15.80 -13.73
C VAL A 428 -7.93 15.26 -12.40
N LEU A 429 -7.17 14.39 -11.76
CA LEU A 429 -7.46 13.76 -10.47
C LEU A 429 -6.53 14.29 -9.36
N CYS A 430 -6.93 14.08 -8.12
CA CYS A 430 -6.14 14.39 -6.93
C CYS A 430 -6.25 13.21 -5.95
N SER A 431 -5.10 12.73 -5.49
CA SER A 431 -5.01 11.55 -4.62
C SER A 431 -5.77 11.69 -3.29
N LYS A 432 -5.97 12.92 -2.80
CA LYS A 432 -6.72 13.20 -1.56
C LYS A 432 -8.19 13.58 -1.79
N CYS A 433 -8.53 14.19 -2.93
CA CYS A 433 -9.89 14.65 -3.20
C CYS A 433 -10.80 13.54 -3.73
N ASP A 434 -10.25 12.72 -4.63
CA ASP A 434 -11.02 11.80 -5.46
C ASP A 434 -10.83 10.33 -5.01
N LEU A 435 -10.09 10.10 -3.91
CA LEU A 435 -9.66 8.77 -3.47
C LEU A 435 -9.04 7.95 -4.63
N ALA A 436 -8.42 8.65 -5.58
CA ALA A 436 -7.77 7.99 -6.71
C ALA A 436 -6.74 7.00 -6.15
N PRO A 437 -6.80 5.71 -6.52
CA PRO A 437 -5.85 4.72 -6.04
C PRO A 437 -4.46 5.25 -6.34
N LEU A 438 -3.72 5.55 -5.27
CA LEU A 438 -2.28 5.64 -5.38
C LEU A 438 -1.86 4.19 -5.60
N ASP A 439 -1.54 3.84 -6.84
CA ASP A 439 -0.74 2.64 -7.11
C ASP A 439 0.57 2.83 -6.33
N SER A 440 0.66 2.36 -5.09
CA SER A 440 1.89 2.41 -4.32
C SER A 440 1.93 1.32 -3.26
N VAL A 441 2.80 0.36 -3.55
CA VAL A 441 3.70 -0.26 -2.58
C VAL A 441 4.51 0.87 -1.93
N PHE A 442 4.18 1.26 -0.70
CA PHE A 442 5.06 2.04 0.16
C PHE A 442 5.24 1.25 1.47
N ARG A 443 6.34 0.51 1.53
CA ARG A 443 7.01 0.13 2.77
C ARG A 443 8.50 0.22 2.50
N LEU A 444 9.10 1.35 2.88
CA LEU A 444 10.50 1.36 3.26
C LEU A 444 10.58 1.92 4.67
N THR A 445 11.17 1.08 5.49
CA THR A 445 11.74 1.31 6.81
C THR A 445 12.83 2.37 6.70
N GLU A 446 12.75 3.41 7.52
CA GLU A 446 13.87 4.31 7.80
C GLU A 446 14.21 4.14 9.29
N GLU A 447 15.25 3.35 9.56
CA GLU A 447 16.08 3.41 10.76
C GLU A 447 17.53 3.48 10.27
N GLU A 448 18.20 4.60 10.56
CA GLU A 448 19.64 4.79 10.85
C GLU A 448 20.07 6.21 10.44
N GLU A 449 19.91 7.16 11.37
CA GLU A 449 20.99 7.95 11.98
C GLU A 449 20.50 8.62 13.28
#